data_AF-A0A940IX15-F1
#
_entry.id   AF-A0A940IX15-F1
#
_cell.length_a   1.000
_cell.length_b   1.000
_cell.length_c   1.000
_cell.angle_alpha   90.00
_cell.angle_beta   90.00
_cell.angle_gamma   90.00
#
_symmetry.space_group_name_H-M   'P 1'
#
loop_
_entity.id
_entity.type
_entity.pdbx_description
1 polymer ?
#
loop_
_entity_poly.entity_id
_entity_poly.type
_entity_poly.pdbx_seq_one_letter_code
_entity_poly.pdbx_strand_id
1 'polypeptide(L)' 'MTAKISLPNDRFGWNLDLSNGVAVISTPNYNGRGMNSGAVFVQELNNEAK' A
#
# COMPACT_ATOMS: atom_id res chain seq x y z
N MET A 1 -8.53 -4.35 8.39
CA MET A 1 -7.64 -4.60 7.24
C MET A 1 -6.21 -4.56 7.73
N THR A 2 -5.59 -5.71 8.01
CA THR A 2 -4.15 -5.79 8.23
C THR A 2 -3.50 -5.97 6.87
N ALA A 3 -2.63 -5.05 6.47
CA ALA A 3 -1.80 -5.22 5.28
C ALA A 3 -0.88 -6.43 5.52
N LYS A 4 -1.37 -7.62 5.16
CA LYS A 4 -0.69 -8.92 5.33
C LYS A 4 0.67 -9.00 4.59
N ILE A 5 1.03 -7.95 3.85
CA ILE A 5 2.07 -7.92 2.82
C ILE A 5 3.16 -6.87 3.13
N SER A 6 3.21 -6.26 4.32
CA SER A 6 4.29 -5.31 4.66
C SER A 6 4.78 -5.47 6.09
N LEU A 7 6.10 -5.51 6.26
CA LEU A 7 6.78 -5.53 7.55
C LEU A 7 6.81 -4.11 8.15
N PRO A 8 6.97 -3.95 9.49
CA PRO A 8 6.99 -2.64 10.14
C PRO A 8 7.99 -1.63 9.55
N ASN A 9 9.10 -2.11 8.97
CA ASN A 9 10.14 -1.26 8.37
C ASN A 9 9.93 -0.97 6.89
N ASP A 10 8.95 -1.59 6.24
CA ASP A 10 8.64 -1.37 4.82
C ASP A 10 8.04 0.02 4.58
N ARG A 11 7.60 0.68 5.67
CA ARG A 11 6.93 2.00 5.67
C ARG A 11 5.67 1.99 4.81
N PHE A 12 4.86 0.95 4.92
CA PHE A 12 3.54 0.93 4.30
C PHE A 12 2.71 2.13 4.78
N GLY A 13 2.12 2.86 3.84
CA GLY A 13 1.37 4.09 4.15
C GLY A 13 2.23 5.33 4.31
N TRP A 14 3.50 5.31 3.88
CA TRP A 14 4.40 6.47 3.95
C TRP A 14 3.83 7.70 3.22
N ASN A 15 3.25 7.48 2.04
CA ASN A 15 2.42 8.42 1.31
C ASN A 15 1.14 7.72 0.84
N LEU A 16 0.09 8.54 0.68
CA LEU A 16 -1.25 8.14 0.27
C LEU A 16 -1.80 9.21 -0.67
N ASP A 17 -2.47 8.78 -1.73
CA ASP A 17 -3.38 9.61 -2.50
C ASP A 17 -4.74 8.91 -2.68
N LEU A 18 -5.80 9.71 -2.76
CA LEU A 18 -7.19 9.28 -2.86
C LEU A 18 -7.85 10.01 -4.02
N SER A 19 -8.25 9.28 -5.05
CA SER A 19 -8.91 9.87 -6.21
C SER A 19 -9.86 8.87 -6.86
N ASN A 20 -11.02 9.34 -7.30
CA ASN A 20 -12.00 8.55 -8.06
C ASN A 20 -12.35 7.19 -7.44
N GLY A 21 -12.48 7.13 -6.10
CA GLY A 21 -12.79 5.88 -5.40
C GLY A 21 -11.63 4.87 -5.38
N VAL A 22 -10.40 5.33 -5.58
CA VAL A 22 -9.19 4.50 -5.50
C VAL A 22 -8.24 5.09 -4.47
N ALA A 23 -7.67 4.23 -3.63
CA ALA A 23 -6.54 4.55 -2.78
C ALA A 23 -5.25 4.01 -3.40
N VAL A 24 -4.22 4.87 -3.46
CA VAL A 24 -2.87 4.50 -3.85
C VAL A 24 -1.98 4.65 -2.62
N ILE A 25 -1.31 3.57 -2.20
CA ILE A 25 -0.51 3.51 -0.98
C ILE A 25 0.92 3.13 -1.30
N SER A 26 1.88 3.96 -0.91
CA SER A 26 3.32 3.67 -1.11
C SER A 26 3.91 2.85 0.05
N THR A 27 4.90 2.01 -0.26
CA THR A 27 5.70 1.26 0.71
C THR A 27 7.19 1.25 0.29
N PRO A 28 7.93 2.34 0.50
CA PRO A 28 9.23 2.56 -0.14
C PRO A 28 10.30 1.52 0.20
N ASN A 29 10.21 0.85 1.35
CA ASN A 29 11.21 -0.15 1.76
C ASN A 29 10.77 -1.60 1.51
N TYR A 30 9.69 -1.81 0.74
CA TYR A 30 9.20 -3.15 0.45
C TYR A 30 10.23 -3.98 -0.36
N ASN A 31 10.46 -5.21 0.11
CA ASN A 31 11.50 -6.11 -0.40
C ASN A 31 11.02 -7.15 -1.42
N GLY A 32 9.89 -6.91 -2.11
CA GLY A 32 9.26 -7.93 -2.97
C GLY A 32 10.02 -8.30 -4.25
N ARG A 33 10.78 -7.37 -4.84
CA ARG A 33 11.54 -7.60 -6.09
C ARG A 33 13.04 -7.24 -5.98
N GLY A 34 13.51 -6.97 -4.78
CA GLY A 34 14.87 -6.50 -4.50
C GLY A 34 14.91 -5.81 -3.15
N MET A 35 16.10 -5.65 -2.58
CA MET A 35 16.25 -5.00 -1.27
C MET A 35 15.85 -3.53 -1.35
N ASN A 36 14.89 -3.10 -0.52
CA ASN A 36 14.27 -1.78 -0.50
C ASN A 36 13.84 -1.29 -1.89
N SER A 37 13.36 -2.21 -2.74
CA SER A 37 12.90 -1.86 -4.10
C SER A 37 11.63 -1.02 -4.10
N GLY A 38 10.89 -1.05 -3.00
CA GLY A 38 9.61 -0.39 -2.84
C GLY A 38 8.48 -1.10 -3.58
N ALA A 39 7.26 -0.67 -3.28
CA ALA A 39 6.06 -1.01 -4.03
C ALA A 39 4.97 0.05 -3.84
N VAL A 40 3.95 -0.04 -4.69
CA VAL A 40 2.72 0.71 -4.61
C VAL A 40 1.57 -0.29 -4.56
N PHE A 41 0.69 -0.14 -3.59
CA PHE A 41 -0.57 -0.89 -3.50
C PHE A 41 -1.71 -0.01 -3.97
N VAL A 42 -2.59 -0.57 -4.79
CA VAL A 42 -3.79 0.11 -5.31
C VAL A 42 -5.01 -0.64 -4.79
N GLN A 43 -5.95 0.09 -4.19
CA GLN A 43 -7.16 -0.45 -3.60
C GLN A 43 -8.37 0.32 -4.08
N GLU A 44 -9.35 -0.36 -4.65
CA GLU A 44 -10.67 0.21 -4.91
C GLU A 44 -11.43 0.40 -3.60
N LEU A 45 -11.96 1.61 -3.40
CA LEU A 45 -12.76 2.03 -2.26
C LEU A 45 -14.24 1.88 -2.64
N ASN A 46 -14.70 0.65 -2.71
CA ASN A 46 -16.12 0.38 -2.86
C ASN A 46 -16.79 0.65 -1.52
N ASN A 47 -17.88 1.44 -1.51
CA ASN A 47 -18.67 1.72 -0.30
C ASN A 47 -19.44 0.51 0.23
N GLU A 48 -19.30 -0.64 -0.42
CA GLU A 48 -19.83 -1.91 0.06
C GLU A 48 -18.80 -2.53 1.00
N ALA A 49 -18.89 -2.13 2.27
CA ALA A 49 -18.31 -2.92 3.34
C ALA A 49 -18.93 -4.32 3.26
N LYS A 50 -18.14 -5.30 2.81
CA LYS A 50 -18.45 -6.72 2.99
C LYS A 50 -18.45 -7.09 4.46
#